data_AF-A0A956IYQ3-F1
#
_entry.id   AF-A0A956IYQ3-F1
#
_cell.length_a   1.000
_cell.length_b   1.000
_cell.length_c   1.000
_cell.angle_alpha   90.00
_cell.angle_beta   90.00
_cell.angle_gamma   90.00
#
_symmetry.space_group_name_H-M   'P 1'
#
loop_
_entity.id
_entity.type
_entity.pdbx_description
1 polymer ?
#
loop_
_entity_poly.entity_id
_entity_poly.type
_entity_poly.pdbx_seq_one_letter_code
_entity_poly.pdbx_strand_id
1 'polypeptide(L)' 'TGVMSFMVGENGVIYEADLGEETLEVAGTIESYDPGEAWAPVEAE' A
#
# COMPACT_ATOMS: atom_id res chain seq x y z
N THR A 1 -2.52 4.16 15.06
CA THR A 1 -3.13 5.15 14.15
C THR A 1 -2.23 5.34 12.94
N GLY A 2 -2.61 4.88 11.75
CA GLY A 2 -1.77 5.01 10.55
C GLY A 2 -2.43 5.83 9.44
N VAL A 3 -1.69 6.06 8.35
CA VAL A 3 -2.25 6.59 7.11
C VAL A 3 -2.48 5.42 6.16
N MET A 4 -3.74 5.23 5.76
CA MET A 4 -4.07 4.27 4.70
C MET A 4 -3.37 4.70 3.41
N SER A 5 -2.61 3.77 2.85
CA SER A 5 -1.78 3.98 1.66
C SER A 5 -2.35 3.19 0.49
N PHE A 6 -2.22 3.74 -0.71
CA PHE A 6 -2.73 3.13 -1.94
C PHE A 6 -1.64 3.02 -2.99
N MET A 7 -1.65 1.90 -3.72
CA MET A 7 -0.74 1.64 -4.83
C MET A 7 -1.54 1.26 -6.06
N VAL A 8 -1.19 1.82 -7.21
CA VAL A 8 -1.81 1.49 -8.50
C VAL A 8 -0.93 0.49 -9.24
N GLY A 9 -1.44 -0.72 -9.43
CA GLY A 9 -0.79 -1.80 -10.15
C GLY A 9 -1.20 -1.92 -11.61
N GLU A 10 -0.81 -3.04 -12.22
CA GLU A 10 -1.15 -3.37 -13.60
C GLU A 10 -2.67 -3.45 -13.82
N ASN A 11 -3.11 -3.14 -15.05
CA ASN A 11 -4.52 -3.14 -15.43
C ASN A 11 -5.42 -2.24 -14.54
N GLY A 12 -4.83 -1.29 -13.81
CA GLY A 12 -5.56 -0.38 -12.92
C GLY A 12 -6.02 -1.00 -11.61
N VAL A 13 -5.50 -2.18 -11.22
CA VAL A 13 -5.79 -2.77 -9.91
C VAL A 13 -5.24 -1.85 -8.82
N ILE A 14 -6.09 -1.44 -7.88
CA ILE A 14 -5.69 -0.63 -6.74
C ILE A 14 -5.49 -1.54 -5.54
N TYR A 15 -4.36 -1.40 -4.87
CA TYR A 15 -4.04 -2.06 -3.62
C TYR A 15 -4.06 -1.05 -2.47
N GLU A 16 -4.42 -1.51 -1.28
CA GLU A 16 -4.40 -0.75 -0.04
C GLU A 16 -3.61 -1.46 1.05
N ALA A 17 -2.98 -0.67 1.91
CA ALA A 17 -2.29 -1.13 3.12
C ALA A 17 -2.31 -0.04 4.20
N ASP A 18 -2.51 -0.43 5.46
CA ASP A 18 -2.19 0.42 6.61
C ASP A 18 -0.71 0.19 6.97
N LEU A 19 0.13 1.19 6.76
CA LEU A 19 1.56 1.14 7.10
C LEU A 19 1.84 1.46 8.58
N GLY A 20 0.80 1.72 9.38
CA GLY A 20 0.91 1.99 10.81
C GLY A 20 1.37 3.41 11.15
N GLU A 21 1.69 3.62 12.42
CA GLU A 21 2.05 4.94 12.97
C GLU A 21 3.30 5.55 12.34
N GLU A 22 4.19 4.70 11.82
CA GLU A 22 5.47 5.06 11.22
C GLU A 22 5.37 5.14 9.68
N THR A 23 4.17 5.38 9.13
CA THR A 23 3.91 5.38 7.68
C THR A 23 4.97 6.15 6.88
N LEU A 24 5.40 7.32 7.33
CA LEU A 24 6.40 8.14 6.62
C LEU A 24 7.77 7.46 6.50
N GLU A 25 8.22 6.77 7.55
CA GLU A 25 9.49 6.04 7.54
C GLU A 25 9.38 4.82 6.61
N VAL A 26 8.33 4.02 6.79
CA VAL A 26 8.09 2.81 5.98
C VAL A 26 8.00 3.17 4.50
N ALA A 27 7.14 4.13 4.15
CA ALA A 27 6.97 4.57 2.76
C ALA A 27 8.26 5.14 2.15
N GLY A 28 9.10 5.81 2.94
CA GLY A 28 10.38 6.35 2.50
C GLY A 28 11.42 5.29 2.13
N THR A 29 11.24 4.05 2.60
CA THR A 29 12.14 2.92 2.30
C THR A 29 11.69 2.05 1.11
N ILE A 30 10.54 2.34 0.51
CA ILE A 30 10.02 1.56 -0.63
C ILE A 30 10.79 1.93 -1.90
N GLU A 31 11.64 1.03 -2.38
CA GLU A 31 12.47 1.24 -3.58
C GLU A 31 11.99 0.44 -4.80
N SER A 32 11.17 -0.59 -4.58
CA SER A 32 10.66 -1.47 -5.63
C SER A 32 9.15 -1.66 -5.52
N TYR A 33 8.51 -1.81 -6.67
CA TYR A 33 7.13 -2.28 -6.73
C TYR A 33 7.09 -3.77 -6.37
N ASP A 34 6.66 -4.07 -5.15
CA ASP A 34 6.47 -5.43 -4.64
C ASP A 34 5.26 -5.44 -3.69
N PRO A 35 4.03 -5.61 -4.23
CA PRO A 35 2.84 -5.78 -3.41
C PRO A 35 2.89 -7.16 -2.74
N GLY A 36 3.68 -7.25 -1.66
CA GLY A 36 3.76 -8.42 -0.79
C GLY A 36 2.49 -8.60 0.06
N GLU A 37 2.56 -9.45 1.10
CA GLU A 37 1.39 -9.84 1.91
C GLU A 37 0.70 -8.68 2.66
N ALA A 38 1.38 -7.55 2.85
CA ALA A 38 0.82 -6.38 3.51
C ALA A 38 -0.19 -5.60 2.64
N TRP A 39 -0.20 -5.83 1.33
CA TRP A 39 -1.04 -5.11 0.37
C TRP A 39 -2.22 -5.98 -0.05
N ALA A 40 -3.43 -5.48 0.13
CA ALA A 40 -4.64 -6.15 -0.32
C ALA A 40 -5.27 -5.37 -1.50
N PRO A 41 -5.83 -6.05 -2.51
CA PRO A 41 -6.62 -5.35 -3.53
C PRO A 41 -7.82 -4.68 -2.87
N VAL A 42 -8.10 -3.43 -3.25
CA VAL A 42 -9.30 -2.71 -2.80
C VAL A 42 -10.52 -3.43 -3.35
N GLU A 43 -11.46 -3.76 -2.47
CA GLU A 43 -12.74 -4.33 -2.87
C GLU A 43 -13.65 -3.22 -3.42
N ALA A 44 -14.22 -3.44 -4.60
CA ALA A 44 -15.25 -2.56 -5.13
C ALA A 44 -16.60 -2.90 -4.47
N GLU A 45 -17.26 -1.89 -3.88
CA GLU A 45 -18.64 -1.99 -3.42
C GLU A 45 -19.65 -2.17 -4.58
#